data_AF-A0AAQ0TN26-F1
#
_entry.id   AF-A0AAQ0TN26-F1
#
_cell.length_a   1.000
_cell.length_b   1.000
_cell.length_c   1.000
_cell.angle_alpha   90.00
_cell.angle_beta   90.00
_cell.angle_gamma   90.00
#
_symmetry.space_group_name_H-M   'P 1'
#
loop_
_entity.id
_entity.type
_entity.pdbx_description
1 polymer ?
#
loop_
_entity_poly.entity_id
_entity_poly.type
_entity_poly.pdbx_seq_one_letter_code
_entity_poly.pdbx_strand_id
1 'polypeptide(L)'
;MKCLSIQQPWASLIAHGIKDVENRTSKMLVPPQRVLIHVGSKMRSPELLNELPLCYEIPVQFAEEIGAFDRNAPLAKSAIIGYVDVVDIVDDSKSAWAQYAQEGEKPLYHYVLANARLFKTPIADVKGRLGVWDIPEITEDNLPETVDIPVVERKDDTLIIPCGDALWNEVCGWEDSGSSEFEFFLTLTNDNIDILAPVDYDGNPINPKNVIFKSRDGKIIETEFVSSYVEEMKYSDNGEIIEYVDEAGNEYVAMETCIVVKRK
;
A
#
# COMPACT_ATOMS: atom_id res chain seq x y z
N MET A 1 7.86 10.07 -22.82
CA MET A 1 8.26 9.86 -21.41
C MET A 1 9.08 8.59 -21.28
N LYS A 2 9.89 8.46 -20.22
CA LYS A 2 10.60 7.21 -19.88
C LYS A 2 9.62 6.18 -19.32
N CYS A 3 9.89 4.90 -19.51
CA CYS A 3 9.05 3.80 -19.05
C CYS A 3 9.90 2.66 -18.48
N LEU A 4 9.39 2.03 -17.43
CA LEU A 4 9.92 0.79 -16.86
C LEU A 4 8.92 -0.34 -17.06
N SER A 5 9.38 -1.46 -17.62
CA SER A 5 8.60 -2.70 -17.61
C SER A 5 8.87 -3.45 -16.31
N ILE A 6 7.80 -3.72 -15.56
CA ILE A 6 7.81 -4.39 -14.26
C ILE A 6 6.87 -5.60 -14.32
N GLN A 7 7.24 -6.68 -13.65
CA GLN A 7 6.42 -7.89 -13.59
C GLN A 7 5.25 -7.71 -12.62
N GLN A 8 4.13 -8.35 -12.92
CA GLN A 8 3.07 -8.50 -11.94
C GLN A 8 3.49 -9.50 -10.84
N PRO A 9 3.06 -9.29 -9.57
CA PRO A 9 2.15 -8.22 -9.11
C PRO A 9 2.84 -6.89 -8.73
N TRP A 10 4.17 -6.85 -8.71
CA TRP A 10 4.96 -5.69 -8.22
C TRP A 10 4.61 -4.38 -8.92
N ALA A 11 4.36 -4.42 -10.22
CA ALA A 11 3.95 -3.25 -10.97
C ALA A 11 2.65 -2.64 -10.45
N SER A 12 1.66 -3.48 -10.10
CA SER A 12 0.40 -3.01 -9.55
C SER A 12 0.60 -2.45 -8.15
N LEU A 13 1.39 -3.10 -7.30
CA LEU A 13 1.72 -2.58 -5.97
C LEU A 13 2.43 -1.22 -6.04
N ILE A 14 3.32 -1.03 -7.02
CA ILE A 14 3.97 0.27 -7.27
C ILE A 14 2.94 1.31 -7.74
N ALA A 15 2.11 0.98 -8.73
CA ALA A 15 1.13 1.94 -9.27
C ALA A 15 0.07 2.33 -8.23
N HIS A 16 -0.21 1.45 -7.25
CA HIS A 16 -1.08 1.74 -6.12
C HIS A 16 -0.37 2.50 -4.97
N GLY A 17 0.94 2.74 -5.07
CA GLY A 17 1.72 3.42 -4.03
C GLY A 17 2.03 2.58 -2.80
N ILE A 18 1.85 1.26 -2.87
CA ILE A 18 2.09 0.31 -1.77
C ILE A 18 3.56 -0.11 -1.72
N LYS A 19 4.15 -0.37 -2.90
CA LYS A 19 5.58 -0.69 -3.05
C LYS A 19 6.34 0.57 -3.44
N ASP A 20 7.20 1.04 -2.54
CA ASP A 20 7.95 2.30 -2.65
C ASP A 20 9.40 2.13 -3.17
N VAL A 21 9.83 0.89 -3.40
CA VAL A 21 11.16 0.58 -3.97
C VAL A 21 11.04 -0.37 -5.14
N GLU A 22 11.69 -0.04 -6.26
CA GLU A 22 11.93 -0.97 -7.37
C GLU A 22 13.41 -1.43 -7.39
N ASN A 23 13.63 -2.74 -7.30
CA ASN A 23 14.96 -3.34 -7.21
C ASN A 23 15.56 -3.60 -8.61
N ARG A 24 16.75 -3.07 -8.91
CA ARG A 24 17.40 -3.18 -10.24
C ARG A 24 18.89 -3.45 -10.14
N THR A 25 19.44 -4.19 -11.10
CA THR A 25 20.90 -4.49 -11.17
C THR A 25 21.73 -3.41 -11.87
N SER A 26 21.13 -2.29 -12.27
CA SER A 26 21.82 -1.17 -12.91
C SER A 26 21.13 0.17 -12.62
N LYS A 27 21.90 1.27 -12.63
CA LYS A 27 21.41 2.66 -12.56
C LYS A 27 21.23 3.21 -13.98
N MET A 28 20.02 3.12 -14.54
CA MET A 28 19.67 3.54 -15.90
C MET A 28 18.89 4.85 -15.96
N LEU A 29 18.63 5.48 -14.80
CA LEU A 29 17.94 6.76 -14.66
C LEU A 29 18.81 7.74 -13.87
N VAL A 30 18.50 9.04 -14.02
CA VAL A 30 19.06 10.12 -13.21
C VAL A 30 17.88 10.76 -12.45
N PRO A 31 17.76 10.55 -11.13
CA PRO A 31 16.72 11.17 -10.33
C PRO A 31 16.90 12.71 -10.19
N PRO A 32 15.80 13.46 -9.95
CA PRO A 32 14.41 13.00 -9.96
C PRO A 32 13.91 12.77 -11.40
N GLN A 33 13.20 11.67 -11.64
CA GLN A 33 12.67 11.34 -12.96
C GLN A 33 11.33 10.61 -12.87
N ARG A 34 10.29 11.20 -13.47
CA ARG A 34 9.02 10.52 -13.70
C ARG A 34 9.16 9.41 -14.74
N VAL A 35 8.60 8.25 -14.43
CA VAL A 35 8.57 7.10 -15.34
C VAL A 35 7.18 6.48 -15.40
N LEU A 36 6.80 6.03 -16.58
CA LEU A 36 5.61 5.21 -16.80
C LEU A 36 5.86 3.79 -16.29
N ILE A 37 4.83 3.18 -15.70
CA ILE A 37 4.84 1.80 -15.23
C ILE A 37 4.14 0.92 -16.26
N HIS A 38 4.93 0.09 -16.94
CA HIS A 38 4.46 -0.89 -17.91
C HIS A 38 4.43 -2.28 -17.29
N VAL A 39 3.38 -3.03 -17.58
CA VAL A 39 3.22 -4.44 -17.18
C VAL A 39 3.46 -5.37 -18.35
N GLY A 40 4.32 -6.37 -18.14
CA GLY A 40 4.62 -7.39 -19.15
C GLY A 40 3.42 -8.27 -19.52
N SER A 41 3.57 -9.06 -20.59
CA SER A 41 2.58 -10.06 -20.99
C SER A 41 2.60 -11.33 -20.13
N LYS A 42 3.74 -11.58 -19.45
CA LYS A 42 3.95 -12.73 -18.58
C LYS A 42 3.68 -12.37 -17.13
N MET A 43 2.90 -13.20 -16.45
CA MET A 43 2.72 -13.20 -15.02
C MET A 43 3.44 -14.43 -14.46
N ARG A 44 4.22 -14.27 -13.39
CA ARG A 44 5.05 -15.36 -12.84
C ARG A 44 4.16 -16.48 -12.27
N SER A 45 3.11 -16.11 -11.55
CA SER A 45 1.94 -16.92 -11.18
C SER A 45 0.83 -15.97 -10.71
N PRO A 46 -0.45 -16.20 -11.05
CA PRO A 46 -1.58 -15.45 -10.49
C PRO A 46 -1.70 -15.55 -8.97
N GLU A 47 -1.26 -16.66 -8.39
CA GLU A 47 -1.37 -16.98 -6.97
C GLU A 47 -0.30 -16.29 -6.12
N LEU A 48 0.71 -15.63 -6.73
CA LEU A 48 1.82 -15.00 -6.01
C LEU A 48 1.36 -13.93 -4.99
N LEU A 49 0.24 -13.25 -5.24
CA LEU A 49 -0.35 -12.31 -4.27
C LEU A 49 -0.95 -13.00 -3.03
N ASN A 50 -1.23 -14.30 -3.09
CA ASN A 50 -1.77 -15.08 -1.98
C ASN A 50 -0.67 -15.81 -1.19
N GLU A 51 0.58 -15.71 -1.64
CA GLU A 51 1.75 -16.40 -1.07
C GLU A 51 2.90 -15.40 -0.84
N LEU A 52 2.58 -14.15 -0.53
CA LEU A 52 3.59 -13.14 -0.23
C LEU A 52 4.27 -13.45 1.12
N PRO A 53 5.61 -13.29 1.20
CA PRO A 53 6.29 -13.16 2.48
C PRO A 53 5.61 -12.10 3.37
N LEU A 54 5.56 -12.34 4.67
CA LEU A 54 4.86 -11.47 5.63
C LEU A 54 5.32 -9.99 5.55
N CYS A 55 6.61 -9.73 5.31
CA CYS A 55 7.13 -8.37 5.15
C CYS A 55 6.49 -7.59 3.97
N TYR A 56 5.95 -8.30 2.98
CA TYR A 56 5.18 -7.71 1.87
C TYR A 56 3.67 -7.85 2.08
N GLU A 57 3.21 -8.91 2.76
CA GLU A 57 1.80 -9.15 3.02
C GLU A 57 1.21 -8.10 3.97
N ILE A 58 1.91 -7.75 5.06
CA ILE A 58 1.45 -6.78 6.06
C ILE A 58 1.03 -5.42 5.42
N PRO A 59 1.86 -4.75 4.61
CA PRO A 59 1.44 -3.52 3.94
C PRO A 59 0.36 -3.73 2.87
N VAL A 60 0.29 -4.91 2.23
CA VAL A 60 -0.78 -5.23 1.27
C VAL A 60 -2.11 -5.44 1.99
N GLN A 61 -2.11 -6.13 3.13
CA GLN A 61 -3.27 -6.35 3.97
C GLN A 61 -3.87 -5.01 4.42
N PHE A 62 -3.05 -4.10 4.96
CA PHE A 62 -3.52 -2.76 5.32
C PHE A 62 -4.15 -2.02 4.12
N ALA A 63 -3.52 -2.09 2.95
CA ALA A 63 -4.05 -1.47 1.73
C ALA A 63 -5.43 -2.03 1.33
N GLU A 64 -5.69 -3.31 1.59
CA GLU A 64 -7.01 -3.91 1.36
C GLU A 64 -8.04 -3.53 2.41
N GLU A 65 -7.67 -3.49 3.69
CA GLU A 65 -8.53 -3.06 4.80
C GLU A 65 -9.10 -1.66 4.54
N ILE A 66 -8.31 -0.76 3.96
CA ILE A 66 -8.74 0.60 3.60
C ILE A 66 -9.26 0.72 2.16
N GLY A 67 -9.28 -0.38 1.42
CA GLY A 67 -9.78 -0.42 0.05
C GLY A 67 -8.89 0.26 -0.98
N ALA A 68 -7.65 0.58 -0.64
CA ALA A 68 -6.62 1.09 -1.55
C ALA A 68 -6.08 0.02 -2.51
N PHE A 69 -6.27 -1.26 -2.21
CA PHE A 69 -5.94 -2.37 -3.07
C PHE A 69 -7.08 -3.41 -3.11
N ASP A 70 -7.12 -4.19 -4.18
CA ASP A 70 -7.98 -5.36 -4.29
C ASP A 70 -7.17 -6.47 -4.98
N ARG A 71 -6.69 -7.45 -4.21
CA ARG A 71 -5.87 -8.55 -4.77
C ARG A 71 -6.64 -9.43 -5.75
N ASN A 72 -7.98 -9.39 -5.72
CA ASN A 72 -8.83 -10.16 -6.62
C ASN A 72 -9.14 -9.41 -7.92
N ALA A 73 -8.79 -8.12 -8.02
CA ALA A 73 -9.01 -7.33 -9.22
C ALA A 73 -8.19 -7.90 -10.40
N PRO A 74 -8.75 -7.94 -11.63
CA PRO A 74 -8.02 -8.41 -12.80
C PRO A 74 -6.75 -7.58 -13.06
N LEU A 75 -5.60 -8.24 -13.01
CA LEU A 75 -4.32 -7.60 -13.31
C LEU A 75 -4.16 -7.38 -14.81
N ALA A 76 -3.89 -6.12 -15.21
CA ALA A 76 -3.59 -5.76 -16.58
C ALA A 76 -2.35 -6.50 -17.11
N LYS A 77 -2.30 -6.71 -18.43
CA LYS A 77 -1.18 -7.33 -19.16
C LYS A 77 -0.85 -6.51 -20.40
N SER A 78 0.43 -6.44 -20.76
CA SER A 78 0.90 -5.70 -21.94
C SER A 78 0.38 -4.26 -22.00
N ALA A 79 0.39 -3.56 -20.87
CA ALA A 79 -0.23 -2.24 -20.75
C ALA A 79 0.62 -1.29 -19.93
N ILE A 80 0.40 0.02 -20.09
CA ILE A 80 0.89 1.03 -19.17
C ILE A 80 -0.24 1.32 -18.19
N ILE A 81 0.02 1.13 -16.90
CA ILE A 81 -1.01 1.18 -15.86
C ILE A 81 -0.96 2.46 -15.02
N GLY A 82 0.11 3.24 -15.14
CA GLY A 82 0.30 4.42 -14.32
C GLY A 82 1.69 5.02 -14.52
N TYR A 83 2.06 5.91 -13.59
CA TYR A 83 3.40 6.46 -13.47
C TYR A 83 3.82 6.60 -12.03
N VAL A 84 5.11 6.81 -11.83
CA VAL A 84 5.72 7.10 -10.53
C VAL A 84 6.92 8.01 -10.72
N ASP A 85 7.29 8.75 -9.67
CA ASP A 85 8.51 9.54 -9.65
C ASP A 85 9.62 8.71 -9.00
N VAL A 86 10.71 8.48 -9.74
CA VAL A 86 11.95 7.95 -9.15
C VAL A 86 12.69 9.14 -8.54
N VAL A 87 12.66 9.25 -7.22
CA VAL A 87 13.20 10.41 -6.49
C VAL A 87 14.66 10.23 -6.08
N ASP A 88 15.11 8.98 -5.92
CA ASP A 88 16.50 8.64 -5.62
C ASP A 88 16.87 7.22 -6.12
N ILE A 89 18.16 6.92 -6.23
CA ILE A 89 18.70 5.58 -6.53
C ILE A 89 19.88 5.27 -5.59
N VAL A 90 19.56 4.54 -4.52
CA VAL A 90 20.47 4.14 -3.45
C VAL A 90 20.79 2.63 -3.52
N ASP A 91 21.64 2.13 -2.65
CA ASP A 91 21.95 0.69 -2.50
C ASP A 91 21.72 0.18 -1.05
N ASP A 92 21.21 1.02 -0.16
CA ASP A 92 21.04 0.74 1.28
C ASP A 92 19.67 1.16 1.87
N SER A 93 18.68 1.42 1.00
CA SER A 93 17.29 1.76 1.35
C SER A 93 16.73 0.91 2.49
N LYS A 94 16.10 1.54 3.48
CA LYS A 94 15.50 0.88 4.66
C LYS A 94 14.04 0.45 4.47
N SER A 95 13.49 0.64 3.28
CA SER A 95 12.15 0.14 2.98
C SER A 95 12.10 -1.38 3.07
N ALA A 96 11.00 -1.94 3.59
CA ALA A 96 10.72 -3.36 3.58
C ALA A 96 10.73 -3.97 2.16
N TRP A 97 10.55 -3.12 1.14
CA TRP A 97 10.51 -3.50 -0.28
C TRP A 97 11.88 -3.58 -0.95
N ALA A 98 12.95 -3.19 -0.25
CA ALA A 98 14.33 -3.23 -0.73
C ALA A 98 14.90 -4.65 -0.66
N GLN A 99 15.59 -5.09 -1.71
CA GLN A 99 16.23 -6.41 -1.77
C GLN A 99 17.73 -6.28 -1.87
N TYR A 100 18.46 -7.08 -1.11
CA TYR A 100 19.91 -7.02 -1.04
C TYR A 100 20.55 -8.15 -1.82
N ALA A 101 21.58 -7.80 -2.59
CA ALA A 101 22.37 -8.79 -3.33
C ALA A 101 23.09 -9.71 -2.33
N GLN A 102 23.06 -11.02 -2.58
CA GLN A 102 23.84 -11.96 -1.78
C GLN A 102 25.34 -11.85 -2.09
N GLU A 103 26.18 -12.42 -1.24
CA GLU A 103 27.62 -12.45 -1.46
C GLU A 103 27.96 -13.09 -2.82
N GLY A 104 28.67 -12.34 -3.67
CA GLY A 104 29.04 -12.78 -5.02
C GLY A 104 28.02 -12.44 -6.12
N GLU A 105 26.86 -11.87 -5.79
CA GLU A 105 25.89 -11.38 -6.77
C GLU A 105 26.19 -9.94 -7.24
N LYS A 106 25.51 -9.51 -8.31
CA LYS A 106 25.59 -8.11 -8.74
C LYS A 106 24.89 -7.21 -7.73
N PRO A 107 25.41 -6.00 -7.45
CA PRO A 107 24.73 -5.04 -6.61
C PRO A 107 23.29 -4.80 -7.09
N LEU A 108 22.37 -4.74 -6.14
CA LEU A 108 21.02 -4.26 -6.35
C LEU A 108 20.96 -2.78 -5.96
N TYR A 109 20.31 -2.01 -6.81
CA TYR A 109 20.01 -0.61 -6.62
C TYR A 109 18.53 -0.47 -6.35
N HIS A 110 18.21 0.33 -5.36
CA HIS A 110 16.87 0.63 -4.90
C HIS A 110 16.42 1.95 -5.53
N TYR A 111 15.55 1.86 -6.51
CA TYR A 111 14.92 3.03 -7.12
C TYR A 111 13.83 3.45 -6.15
N VAL A 112 14.04 4.55 -5.43
CA VAL A 112 13.10 5.08 -4.44
C VAL A 112 11.97 5.78 -5.19
N LEU A 113 10.74 5.37 -4.90
CA LEU A 113 9.55 5.73 -5.65
C LEU A 113 8.65 6.63 -4.81
N ALA A 114 8.12 7.69 -5.42
CA ALA A 114 7.16 8.59 -4.80
C ALA A 114 6.08 9.01 -5.81
N ASN A 115 5.00 9.60 -5.32
CA ASN A 115 3.91 10.14 -6.14
C ASN A 115 3.37 9.14 -7.17
N ALA A 116 3.20 7.88 -6.75
CA ALA A 116 2.60 6.86 -7.59
C ALA A 116 1.18 7.27 -8.00
N ARG A 117 0.86 7.06 -9.28
CA ARG A 117 -0.46 7.36 -9.85
C ARG A 117 -0.90 6.22 -10.75
N LEU A 118 -1.99 5.57 -10.36
CA LEU A 118 -2.70 4.57 -11.15
C LEU A 118 -3.62 5.25 -12.17
N PHE A 119 -3.60 4.81 -13.43
CA PHE A 119 -4.53 5.28 -14.44
C PHE A 119 -5.91 4.65 -14.27
N LYS A 120 -6.98 5.45 -14.47
CA LYS A 120 -8.36 4.93 -14.52
C LYS A 120 -8.56 3.92 -15.65
N THR A 121 -7.84 4.10 -16.76
CA THR A 121 -7.86 3.16 -17.89
C THR A 121 -6.42 2.91 -18.33
N PRO A 122 -5.94 1.66 -18.27
CA PRO A 122 -4.62 1.31 -18.77
C PRO A 122 -4.48 1.60 -20.28
N ILE A 123 -3.30 2.01 -20.70
CA ILE A 123 -2.96 2.10 -22.12
C ILE A 123 -2.60 0.68 -22.58
N ALA A 124 -3.54 0.02 -23.24
CA ALA A 124 -3.42 -1.38 -23.67
C ALA A 124 -2.51 -1.56 -24.90
N ASP A 125 -2.19 -2.83 -25.19
CA ASP A 125 -1.44 -3.27 -26.37
C ASP A 125 -0.04 -2.65 -26.53
N VAL A 126 0.58 -2.28 -25.41
CA VAL A 126 1.93 -1.75 -25.37
C VAL A 126 2.93 -2.89 -25.17
N LYS A 127 3.83 -3.08 -26.14
CA LYS A 127 4.89 -4.10 -26.07
C LYS A 127 6.03 -3.62 -25.16
N GLY A 128 6.25 -4.36 -24.07
CA GLY A 128 7.33 -4.07 -23.11
C GLY A 128 8.73 -4.28 -23.68
N ARG A 129 9.72 -3.65 -23.04
CA ARG A 129 11.15 -3.74 -23.38
C ARG A 129 11.98 -3.86 -22.10
N LEU A 130 13.15 -4.48 -22.20
CA LEU A 130 14.10 -4.56 -21.08
C LEU A 130 14.74 -3.19 -20.84
N GLY A 131 15.02 -2.91 -19.56
CA GLY A 131 15.63 -1.67 -19.13
C GLY A 131 14.68 -0.47 -19.14
N VAL A 132 15.26 0.72 -19.21
CA VAL A 132 14.53 1.98 -19.38
C VAL A 132 14.37 2.26 -20.86
N TRP A 133 13.17 2.64 -21.30
CA TRP A 133 12.90 2.94 -22.71
C TRP A 133 11.96 4.14 -22.85
N ASP A 134 11.98 4.76 -24.02
CA ASP A 134 11.18 5.95 -24.35
C ASP A 134 9.86 5.58 -25.02
N ILE A 135 8.81 6.30 -24.64
CA ILE A 135 7.51 6.33 -25.31
C ILE A 135 7.28 7.77 -25.76
N PRO A 136 7.66 8.12 -27.00
CA PRO A 136 7.58 9.51 -27.47
C PRO A 136 6.14 10.02 -27.62
N GLU A 137 5.16 9.12 -27.76
CA GLU A 137 3.74 9.47 -27.92
C GLU A 137 3.10 9.95 -26.60
N ILE A 138 3.72 9.67 -25.45
CA ILE A 138 3.25 10.07 -24.13
C ILE A 138 4.18 11.15 -23.56
N THR A 139 3.57 12.23 -23.09
CA THR A 139 4.16 13.45 -22.54
C THR A 139 3.42 13.81 -21.25
N GLU A 140 3.99 14.69 -20.42
CA GLU A 140 3.30 15.16 -19.21
C GLU A 140 1.93 15.81 -19.52
N ASP A 141 1.81 16.46 -20.69
CA ASP A 141 0.60 17.18 -21.10
C ASP A 141 -0.55 16.28 -21.57
N ASN A 142 -0.29 14.99 -21.82
CA ASN A 142 -1.29 14.04 -22.31
C ASN A 142 -1.36 12.75 -21.47
N LEU A 143 -0.95 12.80 -20.21
CA LEU A 143 -1.11 11.69 -19.29
C LEU A 143 -2.61 11.34 -19.10
N PRO A 144 -2.95 10.03 -19.06
CA PRO A 144 -4.30 9.60 -18.72
C PRO A 144 -4.76 10.08 -17.34
N GLU A 145 -6.07 10.15 -17.18
CA GLU A 145 -6.69 10.42 -15.89
C GLU A 145 -6.34 9.33 -14.85
N THR A 146 -6.14 9.74 -13.61
CA THR A 146 -5.70 8.86 -12.51
C THR A 146 -6.81 8.56 -11.52
N VAL A 147 -6.67 7.45 -10.81
CA VAL A 147 -7.52 7.10 -9.67
C VAL A 147 -7.03 7.86 -8.43
N ASP A 148 -7.97 8.34 -7.62
CA ASP A 148 -7.67 8.80 -6.27
C ASP A 148 -7.63 7.59 -5.35
N ILE A 149 -6.42 7.18 -4.97
CA ILE A 149 -6.21 6.02 -4.11
C ILE A 149 -6.58 6.41 -2.67
N PRO A 150 -7.46 5.64 -2.00
CA PRO A 150 -7.81 5.87 -0.60
C PRO A 150 -6.58 5.93 0.31
N VAL A 151 -6.59 6.88 1.24
CA VAL A 151 -5.60 7.00 2.30
C VAL A 151 -6.30 7.33 3.61
N VAL A 152 -5.79 6.81 4.73
CA VAL A 152 -6.24 7.23 6.05
C VAL A 152 -5.75 8.66 6.30
N GLU A 153 -6.63 9.50 6.82
CA GLU A 153 -6.30 10.90 7.10
C GLU A 153 -6.67 11.25 8.53
N ARG A 154 -5.83 12.07 9.19
CA ARG A 154 -6.19 12.76 10.42
C ARG A 154 -6.34 14.25 10.13
N LYS A 155 -7.54 14.78 10.39
CA LYS A 155 -7.87 16.20 10.24
C LYS A 155 -8.36 16.72 11.59
N ASP A 156 -7.52 17.53 12.24
CA ASP A 156 -7.74 17.98 13.61
C ASP A 156 -8.00 16.79 14.54
N ASP A 157 -9.13 16.81 15.27
CA ASP A 157 -9.56 15.74 16.18
C ASP A 157 -10.37 14.64 15.47
N THR A 158 -10.28 14.49 14.15
CA THR A 158 -11.05 13.50 13.37
C THR A 158 -10.13 12.56 12.61
N LEU A 159 -10.34 11.26 12.81
CA LEU A 159 -9.73 10.20 12.02
C LEU A 159 -10.68 9.78 10.90
N ILE A 160 -10.25 9.86 9.65
CA ILE A 160 -11.02 9.48 8.47
C ILE A 160 -10.42 8.19 7.91
N ILE A 161 -11.23 7.14 7.91
CA ILE A 161 -10.85 5.79 7.52
C ILE A 161 -11.64 5.43 6.26
N PRO A 162 -11.00 5.42 5.09
CA PRO A 162 -11.57 4.73 3.95
C PRO A 162 -11.70 3.24 4.26
N CYS A 163 -12.78 2.63 3.79
CA CYS A 163 -13.06 1.23 4.06
C CYS A 163 -12.97 0.41 2.78
N GLY A 164 -12.17 -0.65 2.83
CA GLY A 164 -12.32 -1.78 1.94
C GLY A 164 -13.66 -2.48 2.15
N ASP A 165 -14.02 -3.37 1.23
CA ASP A 165 -15.36 -3.95 1.20
C ASP A 165 -15.66 -4.77 2.47
N ALA A 166 -14.67 -5.47 3.02
CA ALA A 166 -14.81 -6.24 4.27
C ALA A 166 -15.14 -5.33 5.47
N LEU A 167 -14.27 -4.36 5.75
CA LEU A 167 -14.47 -3.40 6.84
C LEU A 167 -15.79 -2.62 6.68
N TRP A 168 -16.12 -2.18 5.45
CA TRP A 168 -17.36 -1.46 5.22
C TRP A 168 -18.61 -2.31 5.52
N ASN A 169 -18.58 -3.59 5.17
CA ASN A 169 -19.67 -4.52 5.48
C ASN A 169 -19.82 -4.73 6.99
N GLU A 170 -18.73 -4.80 7.75
CA GLU A 170 -18.76 -4.88 9.21
C GLU A 170 -19.39 -3.64 9.83
N VAL A 171 -18.98 -2.44 9.38
CA VAL A 171 -19.56 -1.16 9.83
C VAL A 171 -21.06 -1.12 9.55
N CYS A 172 -21.50 -1.54 8.36
CA CYS A 172 -22.92 -1.57 8.02
C CYS A 172 -23.71 -2.59 8.86
N GLY A 173 -23.14 -3.78 9.07
CA GLY A 173 -23.74 -4.80 9.93
C GLY A 173 -23.87 -4.34 11.37
N TRP A 174 -22.89 -3.58 11.88
CA TRP A 174 -22.97 -2.93 13.18
C TRP A 174 -24.10 -1.90 13.23
N GLU A 175 -24.20 -1.00 12.25
CA GLU A 175 -25.27 0.00 12.16
C GLU A 175 -26.66 -0.65 12.21
N ASP A 176 -26.85 -1.73 11.46
CA ASP A 176 -28.10 -2.48 11.42
C ASP A 176 -28.40 -3.22 12.74
N SER A 177 -27.38 -3.65 13.48
CA SER A 177 -27.54 -4.43 14.71
C SER A 177 -28.10 -3.63 15.89
N GLY A 178 -27.95 -2.31 15.88
CA GLY A 178 -28.31 -1.46 17.02
C GLY A 178 -27.34 -1.51 18.21
N SER A 179 -26.23 -2.27 18.14
CA SER A 179 -25.19 -2.31 19.18
C SER A 179 -24.64 -0.92 19.51
N SER A 180 -24.33 -0.63 20.78
CA SER A 180 -23.91 0.71 21.21
C SER A 180 -22.51 1.09 20.72
N GLU A 181 -21.60 0.11 20.71
CA GLU A 181 -20.19 0.28 20.36
C GLU A 181 -19.84 -0.68 19.22
N PHE A 182 -18.81 -0.30 18.47
CA PHE A 182 -18.20 -1.08 17.40
C PHE A 182 -16.71 -1.08 17.60
N GLU A 183 -16.16 -2.29 17.61
CA GLU A 183 -14.75 -2.57 17.70
C GLU A 183 -14.27 -3.06 16.34
N PHE A 184 -13.17 -2.49 15.85
CA PHE A 184 -12.54 -2.91 14.61
C PHE A 184 -11.03 -2.76 14.69
N PHE A 185 -10.35 -3.47 13.80
CA PHE A 185 -8.91 -3.58 13.77
C PHE A 185 -8.36 -3.05 12.45
N LEU A 186 -7.20 -2.42 12.49
CA LEU A 186 -6.42 -2.04 11.32
C LEU A 186 -4.96 -2.43 11.51
N THR A 187 -4.39 -3.08 10.50
CA THR A 187 -2.99 -3.47 10.46
C THR A 187 -2.09 -2.24 10.53
N LEU A 188 -1.10 -2.26 11.41
CA LEU A 188 -0.11 -1.19 11.53
C LEU A 188 1.12 -1.47 10.66
N THR A 189 1.58 -0.41 10.02
CA THR A 189 2.83 -0.37 9.27
C THR A 189 3.63 0.84 9.71
N ASN A 190 4.91 0.89 9.34
CA ASN A 190 5.74 2.08 9.58
C ASN A 190 5.17 3.34 8.90
N ASP A 191 4.38 3.18 7.84
CA ASP A 191 3.83 4.30 7.06
C ASP A 191 2.52 4.86 7.64
N ASN A 192 1.81 4.08 8.49
CA ASN A 192 0.49 4.45 8.99
C ASN A 192 0.43 4.65 10.51
N ILE A 193 1.42 4.20 11.26
CA ILE A 193 1.38 4.20 12.74
C ILE A 193 1.23 5.59 13.33
N ASP A 194 1.90 6.60 12.76
CA ASP A 194 1.81 8.00 13.20
C ASP A 194 0.43 8.64 12.91
N ILE A 195 -0.41 8.01 12.09
CA ILE A 195 -1.76 8.48 11.76
C ILE A 195 -2.80 7.76 12.62
N LEU A 196 -2.67 6.43 12.70
CA LEU A 196 -3.62 5.53 13.34
C LEU A 196 -3.45 5.44 14.86
N ALA A 197 -2.20 5.36 15.33
CA ALA A 197 -1.85 5.24 16.74
C ALA A 197 -0.77 6.27 17.16
N PRO A 198 -0.96 7.57 16.88
CA PRO A 198 0.00 8.59 17.29
C PRO A 198 0.14 8.64 18.81
N VAL A 199 1.36 8.88 19.27
CA VAL A 199 1.67 9.12 20.68
C VAL A 199 2.28 10.50 20.88
N ASP A 200 2.08 11.10 22.06
CA ASP A 200 2.75 12.32 22.45
C ASP A 200 4.21 12.06 22.85
N TYR A 201 4.92 13.12 23.27
CA TYR A 201 6.32 13.02 23.69
C TYR A 201 6.53 12.06 24.88
N ASP A 202 5.53 11.91 25.73
CA ASP A 202 5.57 11.04 26.91
C ASP A 202 5.07 9.61 26.59
N GLY A 203 4.72 9.34 25.32
CA GLY A 203 4.22 8.04 24.86
C GLY A 203 2.72 7.83 25.10
N ASN A 204 1.96 8.87 25.47
CA ASN A 204 0.51 8.73 25.65
C ASN A 204 -0.22 8.78 24.30
N PRO A 205 -1.26 7.95 24.07
CA PRO A 205 -2.04 7.98 22.83
C PRO A 205 -2.71 9.33 22.57
N ILE A 206 -2.56 9.85 21.35
CA ILE A 206 -3.24 11.05 20.86
C ILE A 206 -4.53 10.63 20.16
N ASN A 207 -5.58 10.45 20.96
CA ASN A 207 -6.86 9.94 20.49
C ASN A 207 -7.66 10.99 19.69
N PRO A 208 -8.38 10.58 18.62
CA PRO A 208 -9.33 11.47 17.97
C PRO A 208 -10.59 11.63 18.84
N LYS A 209 -11.43 12.61 18.52
CA LYS A 209 -12.80 12.73 19.06
C LYS A 209 -13.82 12.02 18.19
N ASN A 210 -13.60 12.04 16.88
CA ASN A 210 -14.51 11.45 15.90
C ASN A 210 -13.75 10.48 15.00
N VAL A 211 -14.45 9.44 14.57
CA VAL A 211 -13.99 8.56 13.49
C VAL A 211 -15.02 8.63 12.37
N ILE A 212 -14.56 8.70 11.13
CA ILE A 212 -15.41 8.74 9.95
C ILE A 212 -15.04 7.56 9.06
N PHE A 213 -15.99 6.65 8.84
CA PHE A 213 -15.85 5.59 7.85
C PHE A 213 -16.32 6.08 6.49
N LYS A 214 -15.55 5.81 5.45
CA LYS A 214 -15.88 6.21 4.07
C LYS A 214 -15.80 5.01 3.12
N SER A 215 -16.91 4.67 2.49
CA SER A 215 -16.93 3.61 1.49
C SER A 215 -16.26 4.02 0.18
N ARG A 216 -15.95 3.03 -0.66
CA ARG A 216 -15.47 3.24 -2.05
C ARG A 216 -16.44 4.04 -2.92
N ASP A 217 -17.76 3.91 -2.71
CA ASP A 217 -18.79 4.66 -3.44
C ASP A 217 -19.12 6.04 -2.83
N GLY A 218 -18.39 6.45 -1.79
CA GLY A 218 -18.48 7.79 -1.20
C GLY A 218 -19.56 7.95 -0.12
N LYS A 219 -20.18 6.87 0.35
CA LYS A 219 -21.01 6.87 1.56
C LYS A 219 -20.14 7.08 2.80
N ILE A 220 -20.74 7.70 3.81
CA ILE A 220 -20.06 8.12 5.03
C ILE A 220 -20.89 7.70 6.23
N ILE A 221 -20.21 7.18 7.26
CA ILE A 221 -20.75 6.97 8.60
C ILE A 221 -19.86 7.72 9.59
N GLU A 222 -20.45 8.61 10.38
CA GLU A 222 -19.76 9.38 11.40
C GLU A 222 -20.00 8.79 12.80
N THR A 223 -18.93 8.65 13.58
CA THR A 223 -18.98 8.07 14.92
C THR A 223 -18.21 8.91 15.92
N GLU A 224 -18.46 8.69 17.21
CA GLU A 224 -17.63 9.21 18.30
C GLU A 224 -16.61 8.16 18.71
N PHE A 225 -15.37 8.60 18.95
CA PHE A 225 -14.32 7.74 19.48
C PHE A 225 -14.60 7.38 20.94
N VAL A 226 -14.33 6.13 21.32
CA VAL A 226 -14.47 5.64 22.71
C VAL A 226 -13.10 5.32 23.30
N SER A 227 -12.35 4.42 22.68
CA SER A 227 -11.02 3.99 23.12
C SER A 227 -10.22 3.40 21.97
N SER A 228 -8.92 3.27 22.15
CA SER A 228 -8.05 2.49 21.27
C SER A 228 -6.91 1.88 22.06
N TYR A 229 -6.35 0.82 21.49
CA TYR A 229 -5.11 0.22 21.94
C TYR A 229 -4.39 -0.41 20.75
N VAL A 230 -3.12 -0.73 20.96
CA VAL A 230 -2.29 -1.42 19.97
C VAL A 230 -1.95 -2.79 20.55
N GLU A 231 -2.01 -3.82 19.71
CA GLU A 231 -1.67 -5.18 20.11
C GLU A 231 -0.90 -5.95 19.03
N GLU A 232 -0.28 -7.04 19.47
CA GLU A 232 0.43 -7.99 18.62
C GLU A 232 -0.57 -8.89 17.90
N MET A 233 -0.45 -8.98 16.58
CA MET A 233 -1.26 -9.88 15.78
C MET A 233 -0.88 -11.33 16.07
N LYS A 234 -1.89 -12.21 16.06
CA LYS A 234 -1.72 -13.64 16.37
C LYS A 234 -2.37 -14.51 15.30
N TYR A 235 -1.77 -15.66 15.03
CA TYR A 235 -2.40 -16.64 14.16
C TYR A 235 -3.69 -17.18 14.82
N SER A 236 -4.76 -17.26 14.04
CA SER A 236 -6.07 -17.66 14.56
C SER A 236 -6.15 -19.12 15.03
N ASP A 237 -5.26 -19.98 14.54
CA ASP A 237 -5.28 -21.43 14.79
C ASP A 237 -4.56 -21.83 16.07
N ASN A 238 -3.45 -21.16 16.40
CA ASN A 238 -2.60 -21.49 17.55
C ASN A 238 -2.40 -20.33 18.54
N GLY A 239 -2.80 -19.11 18.20
CA GLY A 239 -2.63 -17.91 19.03
C GLY A 239 -1.19 -17.42 19.19
N GLU A 240 -0.25 -17.96 18.42
CA GLU A 240 1.14 -17.51 18.41
C GLU A 240 1.25 -16.14 17.74
N ILE A 241 2.17 -15.33 18.25
CA ILE A 241 2.47 -13.99 17.72
C ILE A 241 3.02 -14.14 16.29
N ILE A 242 2.57 -13.27 15.39
CA ILE A 242 3.04 -13.22 14.02
C ILE A 242 4.36 -12.42 13.98
N GLU A 243 5.47 -13.15 13.93
CA GLU A 243 6.81 -12.59 13.73
C GLU A 243 7.26 -12.75 12.28
N TYR A 244 8.01 -11.78 11.76
CA TYR A 244 8.54 -11.84 10.40
C TYR A 244 9.89 -11.15 10.27
N VAL A 245 10.59 -11.47 9.17
CA VAL A 245 11.91 -10.92 8.85
C VAL A 245 11.84 -10.25 7.49
N ASP A 246 12.45 -9.06 7.37
CA ASP A 246 12.60 -8.40 6.07
C ASP A 246 13.80 -8.96 5.26
N GLU A 247 13.99 -8.46 4.05
CA GLU A 247 15.10 -8.88 3.19
C GLU A 247 16.49 -8.46 3.72
N ALA A 248 16.55 -7.50 4.66
CA ALA A 248 17.77 -7.09 5.35
C ALA A 248 18.09 -7.99 6.56
N GLY A 249 17.19 -8.90 6.94
CA GLY A 249 17.34 -9.74 8.13
C GLY A 249 16.89 -9.07 9.42
N ASN A 250 16.17 -7.94 9.35
CA ASN A 250 15.61 -7.31 10.54
C ASN A 250 14.35 -8.06 10.97
N GLU A 251 14.23 -8.33 12.27
CA GLU A 251 13.09 -9.02 12.87
C GLU A 251 12.00 -8.02 13.29
N TYR A 252 10.75 -8.38 13.05
CA TYR A 252 9.57 -7.58 13.34
C TYR A 252 8.47 -8.43 13.95
N VAL A 253 7.60 -7.77 14.71
CA VAL A 253 6.32 -8.30 15.17
C VAL A 253 5.22 -7.59 14.39
N ALA A 254 4.27 -8.33 13.85
CA ALA A 254 3.09 -7.75 13.22
C ALA A 254 2.16 -7.18 14.29
N MET A 255 1.71 -5.94 14.08
CA MET A 255 0.93 -5.18 15.05
C MET A 255 -0.34 -4.66 14.38
N GLU A 256 -1.39 -4.49 15.17
CA GLU A 256 -2.63 -3.86 14.74
C GLU A 256 -3.12 -2.87 15.79
N THR A 257 -3.92 -1.89 15.36
CA THR A 257 -4.65 -1.03 16.30
C THR A 257 -6.10 -1.47 16.36
N CYS A 258 -6.59 -1.63 17.58
CA CYS A 258 -8.00 -1.72 17.87
C CYS A 258 -8.55 -0.32 18.13
N ILE A 259 -9.66 0.03 17.48
CA ILE A 259 -10.39 1.27 17.70
C ILE A 259 -11.84 0.94 18.03
N VAL A 260 -12.31 1.48 19.14
CA VAL A 260 -13.70 1.38 19.57
C VAL A 260 -14.40 2.71 19.33
N VAL A 261 -15.55 2.64 18.68
CA VAL A 261 -16.39 3.79 18.36
C VAL A 261 -17.82 3.54 18.79
N LYS A 262 -18.62 4.62 18.87
CA LYS A 262 -20.05 4.55 19.11
C LYS A 262 -20.80 5.51 18.18
N ARG A 263 -22.10 5.30 18.02
CA ARG A 263 -22.95 6.19 17.21
C ARG A 263 -22.97 7.60 17.81
N LYS A 264 -23.06 8.59 16.92
CA LYS A 264 -23.46 9.96 17.27
C LYS A 264 -24.95 10.05 17.58
#